data_AF-A0A1G0RFN3-F1
#
_entry.id   AF-A0A1G0RFN3-F1
#
_cell.length_a   1.000
_cell.length_b   1.000
_cell.length_c   1.000
_cell.angle_alpha   90.00
_cell.angle_beta   90.00
_cell.angle_gamma   90.00
#
_symmetry.space_group_name_H-M   'P 1'
#
loop_
_entity.id
_entity.type
_entity.pdbx_description
1 polymer ?
#
loop_
_entity_poly.entity_id
_entity_poly.type
_entity_poly.pdbx_seq_one_letter_code
_entity_poly.pdbx_strand_id
1 'polypeptide(L)'
;MITDKTYNPILRITITAAEDLPANRLVDFNGNLAADEIFLGVTDYPALAGESVSLIVLGSAIVECTGTILAGGDVAISSNGIVKPFEVGDTILGRSINGNSGNYITLLLR
;
A
#
# COMPACT_ATOMS: atom_id res chain seq x y z
N MET A 1 -10.65 -11.22 -7.35
CA MET A 1 -11.61 -10.13 -7.11
C MET A 1 -11.55 -9.78 -5.63
N ILE A 2 -11.41 -8.50 -5.28
CA ILE A 2 -11.36 -8.05 -3.88
C ILE A 2 -12.81 -7.78 -3.45
N THR A 3 -13.55 -8.85 -3.12
CA THR A 3 -15.00 -8.74 -2.96
C THR A 3 -15.42 -8.32 -1.53
N ASP A 4 -14.55 -8.55 -0.54
CA ASP A 4 -14.89 -8.41 0.89
C ASP A 4 -13.99 -7.41 1.64
N LYS A 5 -13.34 -6.48 0.93
CA LYS A 5 -12.50 -5.44 1.57
C LYS A 5 -13.04 -4.07 1.25
N THR A 6 -13.25 -3.29 2.29
CA THR A 6 -13.54 -1.86 2.21
C THR A 6 -12.35 -1.07 2.71
N TYR A 7 -12.25 0.17 2.27
CA TYR A 7 -11.25 1.13 2.73
C TYR A 7 -11.88 2.50 2.87
N ASN A 8 -11.33 3.31 3.77
CA ASN A 8 -11.86 4.63 4.13
C ASN A 8 -10.73 5.65 4.01
N PRO A 9 -10.54 6.26 2.83
CA PRO A 9 -9.53 7.29 2.64
C PRO A 9 -9.98 8.57 3.35
N ILE A 10 -9.10 9.16 4.16
CA ILE A 10 -9.35 10.42 4.87
C ILE A 10 -8.67 11.57 4.14
N LEU A 11 -7.39 11.40 3.81
CA LEU A 11 -6.61 12.39 3.08
C LEU A 11 -6.01 11.75 1.84
N ARG A 12 -6.08 12.49 0.74
CA ARG A 12 -5.38 12.18 -0.49
C ARG A 12 -4.47 13.33 -0.89
N ILE A 13 -3.31 13.00 -1.46
CA ILE A 13 -2.38 13.96 -2.05
C ILE A 13 -2.16 13.56 -3.50
N THR A 14 -2.05 14.55 -4.38
CA THR A 14 -1.76 14.32 -5.80
C THR A 14 -0.28 14.52 -6.06
N ILE A 15 0.33 13.56 -6.76
CA ILE A 15 1.71 13.63 -7.25
C ILE A 15 1.76 13.28 -8.73
N THR A 16 2.91 13.49 -9.36
CA THR A 16 3.21 12.94 -10.69
C THR A 16 3.82 11.56 -10.53
N ALA A 17 3.31 10.56 -11.25
CA ALA A 17 3.88 9.22 -11.29
C ALA A 17 5.24 9.24 -12.00
N ALA A 18 6.30 8.74 -11.37
CA ALA A 18 7.63 8.67 -11.97
C ALA A 18 7.84 7.38 -12.79
N GLU A 19 7.05 6.35 -12.52
CA GLU A 19 6.96 5.11 -13.30
C GLU A 19 5.51 4.65 -13.45
N ASP A 20 5.28 3.52 -14.10
CA ASP A 20 3.94 2.92 -14.17
C ASP A 20 3.54 2.37 -12.81
N LEU A 21 2.45 2.89 -12.25
CA LEU A 21 1.95 2.54 -10.93
C LEU A 21 0.70 1.66 -11.07
N PRO A 22 0.75 0.37 -10.74
CA PRO A 22 -0.44 -0.46 -10.63
C PRO A 22 -1.35 0.01 -9.48
N ALA A 23 -2.61 -0.42 -9.50
CA ALA A 23 -3.51 -0.22 -8.38
C ALA A 23 -3.08 -1.03 -7.14
N ASN A 24 -3.43 -0.53 -5.95
CA ASN A 24 -3.19 -1.15 -4.65
C ASN A 24 -1.69 -1.33 -4.35
N ARG A 25 -0.89 -0.29 -4.66
CA ARG A 25 0.56 -0.28 -4.46
C ARG A 25 1.01 0.90 -3.60
N LEU A 26 2.05 0.67 -2.81
CA LEU A 26 2.76 1.68 -2.05
C LEU A 26 3.68 2.48 -2.97
N VAL A 27 3.67 3.80 -2.81
CA VAL A 27 4.42 4.75 -3.62
C VAL A 27 5.33 5.58 -2.70
N ASP A 28 6.57 5.79 -3.12
CA ASP A 28 7.57 6.61 -2.43
C ASP A 28 7.27 8.13 -2.59
N PHE A 29 8.15 8.98 -2.05
CA PHE A 29 8.02 10.43 -2.16
C PHE A 29 8.40 11.00 -3.54
N ASN A 30 9.03 10.19 -4.39
CA ASN A 30 9.44 10.57 -5.75
C ASN A 30 8.43 10.15 -6.82
N GLY A 31 7.41 9.36 -6.46
CA GLY A 31 6.40 8.83 -7.37
C GLY A 31 6.73 7.47 -7.98
N ASN A 32 7.66 6.72 -7.39
CA ASN A 32 7.97 5.33 -7.74
C ASN A 32 7.30 4.36 -6.77
N LEU A 33 7.24 3.08 -7.12
CA LEU A 33 6.87 2.01 -6.23
C LEU A 33 7.87 1.91 -5.08
N ALA A 34 7.36 2.00 -3.85
CA ALA A 34 8.20 1.93 -2.68
C ALA A 34 8.86 0.55 -2.55
N ALA A 35 10.14 0.53 -2.17
CA ALA A 35 10.90 -0.70 -1.92
C ALA A 35 11.75 -0.55 -0.65
N ASP A 36 11.38 -1.28 0.41
CA ASP A 36 12.09 -1.33 1.70
C ASP A 36 12.36 0.05 2.35
N GLU A 37 11.55 1.05 2.03
CA GLU A 37 11.73 2.45 2.46
C GLU A 37 10.46 3.04 3.10
N ILE A 38 10.50 4.33 3.45
CA ILE A 38 9.30 5.06 3.87
C ILE A 38 8.49 5.44 2.63
N PHE A 39 7.23 5.06 2.61
CA PHE A 39 6.29 5.37 1.53
C PHE A 39 5.49 6.64 1.84
N LEU A 40 5.03 7.32 0.79
CA LEU A 40 4.16 8.49 0.87
C LEU A 40 2.68 8.09 0.99
N GLY A 41 2.25 7.12 0.18
CA GLY A 41 0.85 6.72 0.12
C GLY A 41 0.59 5.49 -0.73
N VAL A 42 -0.69 5.19 -0.95
CA VAL A 42 -1.15 4.01 -1.69
C VAL A 42 -2.00 4.43 -2.90
N THR A 43 -1.78 3.79 -4.05
CA THR A 43 -2.67 3.89 -5.22
C THR A 43 -3.90 3.00 -5.05
N ASP A 44 -5.07 3.47 -5.45
CA ASP A 44 -6.30 2.65 -5.56
C ASP A 44 -6.73 2.41 -7.01
N TYR A 45 -6.05 3.05 -7.97
CA TYR A 45 -6.22 2.87 -9.41
C TYR A 45 -4.86 2.94 -10.12
N PRO A 46 -4.72 2.37 -11.33
CA PRO A 46 -3.46 2.42 -12.06
C PRO A 46 -3.21 3.80 -12.68
N ALA A 47 -1.94 4.20 -12.77
CA ALA A 47 -1.50 5.42 -13.46
C ALA A 47 -0.21 5.14 -14.24
N LEU A 48 -0.05 5.74 -15.42
CA LEU A 48 1.16 5.62 -16.23
C LEU A 48 2.20 6.66 -15.83
N ALA A 49 3.46 6.39 -16.17
CA ALA A 49 4.54 7.35 -15.96
C ALA A 49 4.24 8.73 -16.56
N GLY A 50 4.41 9.79 -15.77
CA GLY A 50 4.13 11.17 -16.12
C GLY A 50 2.69 11.63 -15.87
N GLU A 51 1.77 10.73 -15.52
CA GLU A 51 0.39 11.11 -15.18
C GLU A 51 0.28 11.66 -13.75
N SER A 52 -0.76 12.46 -13.51
CA SER A 52 -1.12 12.86 -12.14
C SER A 52 -1.91 11.75 -11.46
N VAL A 53 -1.44 11.32 -10.29
CA VAL A 53 -2.06 10.24 -9.51
C VAL A 53 -2.40 10.74 -8.11
N SER A 54 -3.59 10.37 -7.62
CA SER A 54 -4.06 10.68 -6.28
C SER A 54 -3.76 9.50 -5.37
N LEU A 55 -2.93 9.72 -4.35
CA LEU A 55 -2.53 8.71 -3.38
C LEU A 55 -3.34 8.86 -2.10
N ILE A 56 -3.74 7.75 -1.49
CA ILE A 56 -4.29 7.72 -0.13
C ILE A 56 -3.11 7.78 0.84
N VAL A 57 -3.05 8.83 1.66
CA VAL A 57 -1.96 9.06 2.62
C VAL A 57 -2.41 8.91 4.08
N LEU A 58 -3.72 8.97 4.35
CA LEU A 58 -4.29 8.82 5.69
C LEU A 58 -5.63 8.09 5.64
N GLY A 59 -5.91 7.28 6.66
CA GLY A 59 -7.15 6.50 6.78
C GLY A 59 -6.88 5.01 6.58
N SER A 60 -7.57 4.38 5.64
CA SER A 60 -7.22 3.02 5.21
C SER A 60 -7.20 2.87 3.70
N ALA A 61 -6.40 1.93 3.22
CA ALA A 61 -6.25 1.60 1.82
C ALA A 61 -6.15 0.09 1.63
N ILE A 62 -6.53 -0.41 0.45
CA ILE A 62 -6.28 -1.80 0.06
C ILE A 62 -4.88 -1.87 -0.54
N VAL A 63 -4.08 -2.83 -0.09
CA VAL A 63 -2.71 -3.03 -0.57
C VAL A 63 -2.52 -4.49 -0.93
N GLU A 64 -1.81 -4.73 -2.02
CA GLU A 64 -1.41 -6.08 -2.38
C GLU A 64 -0.33 -6.60 -1.41
N CYS A 65 -0.45 -7.85 -1.03
CA CYS A 65 0.42 -8.49 -0.07
C CYS A 65 0.92 -9.85 -0.56
N THR A 66 2.09 -10.21 -0.07
CA THR A 66 2.61 -11.58 -0.10
C THR A 66 2.60 -12.19 1.30
N GLY A 67 2.60 -13.52 1.38
CA GLY A 67 2.54 -14.25 2.63
C GLY A 67 1.21 -14.11 3.36
N THR A 68 1.11 -14.75 4.53
CA THR A 68 -0.09 -14.69 5.37
C THR A 68 0.06 -13.59 6.41
N ILE A 69 -0.90 -12.65 6.41
CA ILE A 69 -1.01 -11.53 7.33
C ILE A 69 -2.33 -11.66 8.08
N LEU A 70 -2.26 -11.64 9.41
CA LEU A 70 -3.43 -11.73 10.28
C LEU A 70 -4.02 -10.34 10.53
N ALA A 71 -5.30 -10.29 10.91
CA ALA A 71 -5.91 -9.05 11.38
C ALA A 71 -5.14 -8.53 12.61
N GLY A 72 -4.79 -7.25 12.61
CA GLY A 72 -3.95 -6.63 13.62
C GLY A 72 -2.46 -6.98 13.52
N GLY A 73 -2.05 -7.78 12.52
CA GLY A 73 -0.65 -8.10 12.27
C GLY A 73 0.13 -6.89 11.76
N ASP A 74 1.36 -6.76 12.24
CA ASP A 74 2.30 -5.76 11.74
C ASP A 74 2.82 -6.20 10.37
N VAL A 75 2.98 -5.23 9.48
CA VAL A 75 3.40 -5.45 8.10
C VAL A 75 4.65 -4.66 7.77
N ALA A 76 5.41 -5.15 6.80
CA ALA A 76 6.58 -4.50 6.24
C ALA A 76 6.41 -4.30 4.73
N ILE A 77 7.21 -3.41 4.14
CA ILE A 77 7.32 -3.28 2.69
C ILE A 77 8.07 -4.50 2.13
N SER A 78 7.69 -4.89 0.92
CA SER A 78 8.45 -5.74 0.05
C SER A 78 8.69 -4.99 -1.28
N SER A 79 9.48 -5.56 -2.18
CA SER A 79 9.70 -5.02 -3.52
C SER A 79 8.40 -4.74 -4.30
N ASN A 80 8.42 -3.76 -5.21
CA ASN A 80 7.32 -3.41 -6.11
C ASN A 80 6.07 -2.85 -5.42
N GLY A 81 6.23 -2.16 -4.29
CA GLY A 81 5.14 -1.49 -3.59
C GLY A 81 4.08 -2.43 -3.00
N ILE A 82 4.44 -3.68 -2.69
CA ILE A 82 3.57 -4.63 -1.99
C ILE A 82 4.00 -4.76 -0.53
N VAL A 83 3.15 -5.34 0.30
CA VAL A 83 3.46 -5.62 1.72
C VAL A 83 3.73 -7.10 1.97
N LYS A 84 4.50 -7.39 3.01
CA LYS A 84 4.75 -8.74 3.53
C LYS A 84 4.45 -8.77 5.04
N PRO A 85 4.22 -9.95 5.65
CA PRO A 85 4.23 -10.07 7.09
C PRO A 85 5.58 -9.56 7.64
N PHE A 86 5.54 -8.88 8.78
CA PHE A 86 6.74 -8.41 9.44
C PHE A 86 7.65 -9.58 9.86
N GLU A 87 8.93 -9.48 9.55
CA GLU A 87 9.99 -10.35 10.04
C GLU A 87 11.03 -9.56 10.84
N VAL A 88 11.75 -10.24 11.73
CA VAL A 88 12.78 -9.61 12.56
C VAL A 88 13.87 -9.00 11.67
N GLY A 89 14.02 -7.68 11.75
CA GLY A 89 14.95 -6.91 10.91
C GLY A 89 14.24 -5.96 9.93
N ASP A 90 12.94 -6.15 9.71
CA ASP A 90 12.14 -5.25 8.89
C ASP A 90 11.82 -3.94 9.62
N THR A 91 11.51 -2.90 8.85
CA THR A 91 10.86 -1.70 9.37
C THR A 91 9.34 -1.92 9.40
N ILE A 92 8.72 -1.72 10.57
CA ILE A 92 7.27 -1.79 10.69
C ILE A 92 6.67 -0.64 9.89
N LEU A 93 5.97 -0.97 8.82
CA LEU A 93 5.25 -0.03 7.98
C LEU A 93 3.93 0.39 8.63
N GLY A 94 3.22 -0.57 9.21
CA GLY A 94 1.86 -0.34 9.70
C GLY A 94 1.20 -1.62 10.15
N ARG A 95 -0.12 -1.58 10.27
CA ARG A 95 -0.92 -2.69 10.77
C ARG A 95 -2.08 -2.99 9.86
N SER A 96 -2.33 -4.28 9.64
CA SER A 96 -3.49 -4.72 8.89
C SER A 96 -4.77 -4.61 9.72
N ILE A 97 -5.84 -4.08 9.14
CA ILE A 97 -7.17 -4.06 9.77
C ILE A 97 -7.83 -5.45 9.70
N ASN A 98 -7.51 -6.25 8.68
CA ASN A 98 -8.16 -7.53 8.39
C ASN A 98 -7.13 -8.59 7.95
N GLY A 99 -7.50 -9.87 7.96
CA GLY A 99 -6.69 -10.91 7.33
C GLY A 99 -6.66 -10.80 5.80
N ASN A 100 -5.75 -11.54 5.17
CA ASN A 100 -5.70 -11.69 3.71
C ASN A 100 -7.06 -12.09 3.12
N SER A 101 -7.39 -11.52 1.97
CA SER A 101 -8.43 -12.04 1.06
C SER A 101 -7.78 -12.17 -0.30
N GLY A 102 -7.35 -13.38 -0.64
CA GLY A 102 -6.36 -13.58 -1.70
C GLY A 102 -5.06 -12.85 -1.36
N ASN A 103 -4.51 -12.11 -2.32
CA ASN A 103 -3.26 -11.36 -2.16
C ASN A 103 -3.49 -9.92 -1.68
N TYR A 104 -4.56 -9.63 -0.93
CA TYR A 104 -4.87 -8.26 -0.52
C TYR A 104 -5.25 -8.14 0.95
N ILE A 105 -4.78 -7.06 1.58
CA ILE A 105 -5.17 -6.63 2.93
C ILE A 105 -5.71 -5.19 2.93
N THR A 106 -6.42 -4.83 3.98
CA THR A 106 -6.73 -3.42 4.27
C THR A 106 -5.70 -2.91 5.28
N LEU A 107 -4.89 -1.97 4.86
CA LEU A 107 -3.84 -1.35 5.66
C LEU A 107 -4.36 -0.08 6.33
N LEU A 108 -4.04 0.10 7.62
CA LEU A 108 -4.24 1.36 8.32
C LEU A 108 -3.06 2.32 8.05
N LEU A 109 -3.37 3.49 7.51
CA LEU A 109 -2.42 4.57 7.23
C LEU A 109 -2.54 5.64 8.32
N ARG A 110 -1.44 5.93 9.03
CA ARG A 110 -1.38 6.82 10.19
C ARG A 110 -0.11 7.63 10.23
#